data_AF-A0A8D9AM00-F1
#
_entry.id   AF-A0A8D9AM00-F1
#
_cell.length_a   1.000
_cell.length_b   1.000
_cell.length_c   1.000
_cell.angle_alpha   90.00
_cell.angle_beta   90.00
_cell.angle_gamma   90.00
#
_symmetry.space_group_name_H-M   'P 1'
#
loop_
_entity.id
_entity.type
_entity.pdbx_description
1 polymer ?
#
loop_
_entity_poly.entity_id
_entity_poly.type
_entity_poly.pdbx_seq_one_letter_code
_entity_poly.pdbx_strand_id
1 'polypeptide(L)'
;MLSYGLILSFGLILATCGLFCHGVGVKLEGANVCTRYEKHSQNMTVSDVNPRLSQATKWCMSKSENCSTYRIELIESSLTRIENKDQLVFECCTGYKKEKEGTKCIPHCSKDCIHGECTAPDFCECNEGYSRATCNLEREPDCQCQNNGTCVASTGLCTCLDGYAGRHCEVQCEAGRYGSNCKEQCRCKNGAQCEPTSGQCKCVTGYTGPLCEERCLGNCPPTPCPCQNGGTCTLDGQ
;
A
#
# COMPACT_ATOMS: atom_id res chain seq x y z
N MET A 1 27.29 -42.70 63.16
CA MET A 1 26.12 -43.57 62.90
C MET A 1 25.26 -42.86 61.88
N LEU A 2 25.24 -43.41 60.67
CA LEU A 2 24.73 -42.82 59.44
C LEU A 2 23.19 -42.79 59.48
N SER A 3 22.61 -41.63 59.17
CA SER A 3 21.17 -41.45 59.05
C SER A 3 20.77 -41.50 57.57
N TYR A 4 19.68 -42.22 57.31
CA TYR A 4 19.21 -42.68 56.00
C TYR A 4 18.74 -41.53 55.09
N GLY A 5 19.29 -41.46 53.88
CA GLY A 5 18.73 -40.70 52.75
C GLY A 5 18.13 -41.65 51.72
N LEU A 6 16.81 -41.78 51.69
CA LEU A 6 16.08 -42.46 50.62
C LEU A 6 15.99 -41.51 49.41
N ILE A 7 16.70 -41.85 48.34
CA ILE A 7 16.58 -41.20 47.03
C ILE A 7 15.36 -41.82 46.32
N LEU A 8 14.26 -41.08 46.26
CA LEU A 8 13.12 -41.39 45.38
C LEU A 8 13.46 -40.88 43.97
N SER A 9 13.80 -41.81 43.08
CA SER A 9 13.97 -41.58 41.65
C SER A 9 12.59 -41.39 40.99
N PHE A 10 12.22 -40.13 40.74
CA PHE A 10 11.16 -39.80 39.80
C PHE A 10 11.67 -40.00 38.36
N GLY A 11 11.41 -41.18 37.81
CA GLY A 11 11.47 -41.39 36.37
C GLY A 11 10.35 -40.61 35.70
N LEU A 12 10.69 -39.54 34.97
CA LEU A 12 9.78 -38.92 34.01
C LEU A 12 9.46 -39.95 32.92
N ILE A 13 8.32 -40.62 33.06
CA ILE A 13 7.63 -41.23 31.93
C ILE A 13 7.05 -40.05 31.15
N LEU A 14 7.80 -39.60 30.13
CA LEU A 14 7.24 -38.80 29.05
C LEU A 14 6.15 -39.66 28.42
N ALA A 15 4.90 -39.41 28.83
CA ALA A 15 3.74 -39.88 28.12
C ALA A 15 3.83 -39.31 26.71
N THR A 16 4.36 -40.13 25.80
CA THR A 16 4.23 -39.92 24.37
C THR A 16 2.74 -39.93 24.10
N CYS A 17 2.20 -38.72 24.04
CA CYS A 17 0.87 -38.43 23.55
C CYS A 17 0.86 -38.84 22.09
N GLY A 18 0.69 -40.14 21.83
CA GLY A 18 0.20 -40.70 20.59
C GLY A 18 -1.25 -40.28 20.42
N LEU A 19 -1.48 -38.98 20.31
CA LEU A 19 -2.69 -38.46 19.71
C LEU A 19 -2.36 -38.29 18.24
N PHE A 20 -3.14 -38.97 17.41
CA PHE A 20 -3.37 -38.58 16.03
C PHE A 20 -3.37 -37.05 15.93
N CYS A 21 -2.29 -36.47 15.40
CA CYS A 21 -2.36 -35.16 14.77
C CYS A 21 -3.30 -35.33 13.57
N HIS A 22 -4.61 -35.33 13.83
CA HIS A 22 -5.54 -34.79 12.86
C HIS A 22 -4.98 -33.40 12.59
N GLY A 23 -4.38 -33.22 11.42
CA GLY A 23 -3.97 -31.89 10.97
C GLY A 23 -5.17 -31.00 11.18
N VAL A 24 -5.08 -30.14 12.19
CA VAL A 24 -6.11 -29.14 12.46
C VAL A 24 -6.04 -28.26 11.23
N GLY A 25 -6.91 -28.53 10.26
CA GLY A 25 -7.07 -27.69 9.10
C GLY A 25 -7.31 -26.29 9.63
N VAL A 26 -6.38 -25.39 9.34
CA VAL A 26 -6.45 -24.00 9.80
C VAL A 26 -7.77 -23.44 9.29
N LYS A 27 -8.70 -23.21 10.22
CA LYS A 27 -10.04 -22.71 9.91
C LYS A 27 -9.92 -21.23 9.57
N LEU A 28 -10.33 -20.87 8.36
CA LEU A 28 -10.38 -19.47 7.93
C LEU A 28 -11.50 -18.78 8.71
N GLU A 29 -11.15 -17.72 9.44
CA GLU A 29 -12.09 -16.92 10.22
C GLU A 29 -11.80 -15.43 9.99
N GLY A 30 -12.85 -14.62 9.83
CA GLY A 30 -12.74 -13.17 9.65
C GLY A 30 -13.36 -12.63 8.37
N ALA A 31 -12.95 -11.40 7.99
CA ALA A 31 -13.46 -10.72 6.79
C ALA A 31 -12.97 -11.39 5.50
N ASN A 32 -13.77 -11.28 4.43
CA ASN A 32 -13.47 -11.84 3.10
C ASN A 32 -13.30 -13.37 3.08
N VAL A 33 -13.94 -14.07 4.03
CA VAL A 33 -14.11 -15.52 4.02
C VAL A 33 -15.49 -15.83 3.43
N CYS A 34 -15.48 -16.56 2.33
CA CYS A 34 -16.66 -17.03 1.62
C CYS A 34 -16.90 -18.52 1.92
N THR A 35 -18.14 -18.97 1.74
CA THR A 35 -18.50 -20.37 1.90
C THR A 35 -19.05 -20.94 0.59
N ARG A 36 -18.63 -22.16 0.26
CA ARG A 36 -19.19 -22.92 -0.86
C ARG A 36 -19.68 -24.28 -0.40
N TYR A 37 -20.73 -24.78 -1.04
CA TYR A 37 -21.21 -26.15 -0.86
C TYR A 37 -20.47 -27.07 -1.83
N GLU A 38 -19.74 -28.03 -1.31
CA GLU A 38 -19.20 -29.14 -2.09
C GLU A 38 -20.02 -30.39 -1.84
N LYS A 39 -20.43 -31.06 -2.92
CA LYS A 39 -21.14 -32.35 -2.84
C LYS A 39 -20.12 -33.45 -2.66
N HIS A 40 -20.18 -34.14 -1.54
CA HIS A 40 -19.34 -35.29 -1.27
C HIS A 40 -20.19 -36.57 -1.29
N SER A 41 -19.87 -37.48 -2.22
CA SER A 41 -20.57 -38.76 -2.36
C SER A 41 -19.98 -39.81 -1.43
N GLN A 42 -20.81 -40.39 -0.56
CA GLN A 42 -20.41 -41.49 0.31
C GLN A 42 -21.22 -42.74 -0.02
N ASN A 43 -20.58 -43.89 0.14
CA ASN A 43 -21.18 -45.20 -0.05
C ASN A 43 -21.85 -45.63 1.26
N MET A 44 -23.18 -45.67 1.28
CA MET A 44 -23.95 -46.21 2.39
C MET A 44 -24.31 -47.66 2.14
N THR A 45 -24.07 -48.52 3.13
CA THR A 45 -24.52 -49.91 3.08
C THR A 45 -25.95 -49.97 3.63
N VAL A 46 -26.89 -50.44 2.80
CA VAL A 46 -28.31 -50.61 3.15
C VAL A 46 -28.60 -52.10 3.28
N SER A 47 -29.14 -52.51 4.43
CA SER A 47 -29.68 -53.87 4.60
C SER A 47 -31.03 -53.99 3.91
N ASP A 48 -31.16 -54.98 3.03
CA ASP A 48 -32.41 -55.38 2.39
C ASP A 48 -32.73 -56.83 2.77
N VAL A 49 -33.96 -57.07 3.19
CA VAL A 49 -34.39 -58.36 3.75
C VAL A 49 -35.34 -59.02 2.77
N ASN A 50 -34.85 -60.06 2.08
CA ASN A 50 -35.60 -60.76 1.05
C ASN A 50 -36.05 -62.14 1.54
N PRO A 51 -37.34 -62.49 1.44
CA PRO A 51 -37.83 -63.80 1.84
C PRO A 51 -37.47 -64.85 0.79
N ARG A 52 -36.84 -65.96 1.22
CA ARG A 52 -36.58 -67.15 0.40
C ARG A 52 -37.34 -68.34 0.94
N LEU A 53 -37.99 -69.08 0.05
CA LEU A 53 -38.65 -70.34 0.41
C LEU A 53 -37.60 -71.44 0.49
N SER A 54 -37.33 -71.97 1.68
CA SER A 54 -36.49 -73.14 1.87
C SER A 54 -37.34 -74.38 2.10
N GLN A 55 -37.01 -75.44 1.37
CA GLN A 55 -37.67 -76.74 1.48
C GLN A 55 -36.88 -77.59 2.46
N ALA A 56 -37.56 -78.15 3.45
CA ALA A 56 -37.01 -79.11 4.38
C ALA A 56 -37.86 -80.37 4.40
N THR A 57 -37.28 -81.49 4.79
CA THR A 57 -37.98 -82.78 4.82
C THR A 57 -38.32 -83.13 6.27
N LYS A 58 -39.58 -83.46 6.54
CA LYS A 58 -40.05 -83.89 7.87
C LYS A 58 -40.75 -85.24 7.80
N TRP A 59 -40.63 -86.01 8.88
CA TRP A 59 -41.27 -87.30 9.01
C TRP A 59 -42.78 -87.14 9.25
N CYS A 60 -43.61 -87.86 8.50
CA CYS A 60 -45.06 -87.89 8.67
C CYS A 60 -45.49 -89.22 9.30
N MET A 61 -46.42 -89.19 10.26
CA MET A 61 -46.91 -90.41 10.90
C MET A 61 -47.93 -91.20 10.05
N SER A 62 -48.54 -90.58 9.03
CA SER A 62 -49.64 -91.16 8.24
C SER A 62 -49.20 -92.06 7.08
N LYS A 63 -47.96 -91.90 6.61
CA LYS A 63 -47.28 -92.79 5.65
C LYS A 63 -45.82 -92.82 6.09
N SER A 64 -45.17 -93.98 6.11
CA SER A 64 -43.77 -94.16 6.52
C SER A 64 -42.76 -93.54 5.53
N GLU A 65 -43.04 -92.33 5.08
CA GLU A 65 -42.33 -91.60 4.06
C GLU A 65 -42.09 -90.17 4.55
N ASN A 66 -41.05 -89.59 3.98
CA ASN A 66 -40.60 -88.25 4.27
C ASN A 66 -41.40 -87.23 3.45
N CYS A 67 -42.08 -86.31 4.13
CA CYS A 67 -42.86 -85.24 3.50
C CYS A 67 -42.02 -83.98 3.29
N SER A 68 -42.28 -83.24 2.21
CA SER A 68 -41.73 -81.89 2.02
C SER A 68 -42.50 -80.86 2.86
N THR A 69 -41.78 -80.06 3.64
CA THR A 69 -42.29 -78.85 4.29
C THR A 69 -41.57 -77.64 3.72
N TYR A 70 -42.29 -76.53 3.59
CA TYR A 70 -41.69 -75.26 3.17
C TYR A 70 -41.62 -74.30 4.36
N ARG A 71 -40.57 -73.50 4.43
CA ARG A 71 -40.39 -72.44 5.42
C ARG A 71 -39.93 -71.17 4.73
N ILE A 72 -40.44 -70.03 5.18
CA ILE A 72 -39.93 -68.72 4.76
C ILE A 72 -38.69 -68.43 5.60
N GLU A 73 -37.56 -68.23 4.93
CA GLU A 73 -36.28 -67.84 5.51
C GLU A 73 -35.96 -66.43 5.06
N LEU A 74 -35.76 -65.52 6.00
CA LEU A 74 -35.40 -64.13 5.70
C LEU A 74 -33.90 -64.07 5.46
N ILE A 75 -33.49 -63.71 4.25
CA ILE A 75 -32.09 -63.51 3.90
C ILE A 75 -31.80 -62.02 3.98
N GLU A 76 -30.88 -61.65 4.86
CA GLU A 76 -30.36 -60.29 4.92
C GLU A 76 -29.26 -60.14 3.87
N SER A 77 -29.49 -59.27 2.90
CA SER A 77 -28.53 -58.88 1.88
C SER A 77 -28.16 -57.41 2.09
N SER A 78 -26.89 -57.05 1.91
CA SER A 78 -26.47 -55.64 1.94
C SER A 78 -26.22 -55.14 0.53
N LEU A 79 -26.76 -53.97 0.21
CA LEU A 79 -26.54 -53.28 -1.05
C LEU A 79 -25.99 -51.87 -0.80
N THR A 80 -25.02 -51.45 -1.60
CA THR A 80 -24.38 -50.15 -1.45
C THR A 80 -25.15 -49.10 -2.24
N ARG A 81 -25.59 -48.03 -1.57
CA ARG A 81 -26.26 -46.88 -2.18
C ARG A 81 -25.36 -45.64 -2.05
N ILE A 82 -25.20 -44.90 -3.14
CA ILE A 82 -24.45 -43.64 -3.13
C ILE A 82 -25.36 -42.54 -2.60
N GLU A 83 -24.94 -41.86 -1.54
CA GLU A 83 -25.61 -40.67 -1.02
C GLU A 83 -24.72 -39.44 -1.21
N ASN A 84 -25.31 -38.34 -1.68
CA ASN A 84 -24.62 -37.07 -1.85
C ASN A 84 -24.87 -36.22 -0.62
N LYS A 85 -23.82 -36.01 0.19
CA LYS A 85 -23.88 -35.14 1.35
C LYS A 85 -23.32 -33.77 0.99
N ASP A 86 -24.03 -32.71 1.37
CA ASP A 86 -23.52 -31.35 1.22
C ASP A 86 -22.52 -31.05 2.35
N GLN A 87 -21.31 -30.65 1.97
CA GLN A 87 -20.25 -30.23 2.88
C GLN A 87 -19.98 -28.74 2.69
N LEU A 88 -19.97 -27.97 3.78
CA LEU A 88 -19.65 -26.55 3.75
C LEU A 88 -18.13 -26.37 3.78
N VAL A 89 -17.57 -25.71 2.76
CA VAL A 89 -16.14 -25.41 2.63
C VAL A 89 -15.93 -23.90 2.75
N PHE A 90 -14.98 -23.50 3.59
CA PHE A 90 -14.60 -22.11 3.79
C PHE A 90 -13.38 -21.78 2.92
N GLU A 91 -13.46 -20.70 2.14
CA GLU A 91 -12.38 -20.23 1.28
C GLU A 91 -12.30 -18.71 1.27
N CYS A 92 -11.22 -18.14 0.74
CA CYS A 92 -11.16 -16.69 0.55
C CYS A 92 -12.07 -16.27 -0.60
N CYS A 93 -12.76 -15.14 -0.43
CA CYS A 93 -13.58 -14.57 -1.49
C CYS A 93 -12.74 -14.22 -2.73
N THR A 94 -13.40 -14.07 -3.88
CA THR A 94 -12.73 -13.70 -5.15
C THR A 94 -11.88 -12.46 -4.99
N GLY A 95 -10.62 -12.54 -5.45
CA GLY A 95 -9.65 -11.45 -5.31
C GLY A 95 -8.90 -11.41 -3.97
N TYR A 96 -9.13 -12.38 -3.08
CA TYR A 96 -8.39 -12.55 -1.83
C TYR A 96 -7.64 -13.89 -1.83
N LYS A 97 -6.49 -13.91 -1.17
CA LYS A 97 -5.66 -15.12 -0.96
C LYS A 97 -5.42 -15.35 0.52
N LYS A 98 -5.06 -16.58 0.86
CA LYS A 98 -4.63 -16.90 2.23
C LYS A 98 -3.29 -16.23 2.53
N GLU A 99 -3.16 -15.70 3.74
CA GLU A 99 -1.89 -15.25 4.30
C GLU A 99 -0.93 -16.44 4.52
N LYS A 100 0.35 -16.17 4.79
CA LYS A 100 1.40 -17.19 5.00
C LYS A 100 1.05 -18.22 6.10
N GLU A 101 0.35 -17.79 7.15
CA GLU A 101 -0.10 -18.66 8.25
C GLU A 101 -1.42 -19.37 7.94
N GLY A 102 -2.13 -18.97 6.88
CA GLY A 102 -3.33 -19.63 6.39
C GLY A 102 -4.62 -19.36 7.16
N THR A 103 -4.60 -18.46 8.15
CA THR A 103 -5.75 -18.10 9.02
C THR A 103 -6.61 -16.98 8.45
N LYS A 104 -5.99 -16.04 7.72
CA LYS A 104 -6.63 -14.81 7.24
C LYS A 104 -6.64 -14.73 5.71
N CYS A 105 -7.68 -14.10 5.17
CA CYS A 105 -7.77 -13.72 3.76
C CYS A 105 -7.28 -12.28 3.56
N ILE A 106 -6.19 -12.12 2.81
CA ILE A 106 -5.59 -10.84 2.44
C ILE A 106 -5.88 -10.54 0.96
N PRO A 107 -5.99 -9.27 0.55
CA PRO A 107 -6.25 -8.92 -0.85
C PRO A 107 -5.13 -9.43 -1.76
N HIS A 108 -5.52 -9.81 -2.97
CA HIS A 108 -4.63 -10.24 -4.03
C HIS A 108 -4.54 -9.14 -5.09
N CYS A 109 -3.34 -8.60 -5.28
CA CYS A 109 -3.02 -7.73 -6.40
C CYS A 109 -2.23 -8.51 -7.46
N SER A 110 -2.67 -8.42 -8.72
CA SER A 110 -2.06 -9.09 -9.88
C SER A 110 -0.68 -8.52 -10.22
N LYS A 111 -0.43 -7.27 -9.81
CA LYS A 111 0.86 -6.60 -9.87
C LYS A 111 1.23 -6.12 -8.48
N ASP A 112 2.52 -6.11 -8.17
CA ASP A 112 3.00 -5.63 -6.89
C ASP A 112 2.81 -4.11 -6.75
N CYS A 113 2.32 -3.69 -5.58
CA CYS A 113 2.29 -2.29 -5.17
C CYS A 113 3.70 -1.90 -4.73
N ILE A 114 4.46 -1.19 -5.58
CA ILE A 114 5.90 -0.97 -5.35
C ILE A 114 6.14 -0.05 -4.14
N HIS A 115 5.43 1.08 -4.09
CA HIS A 115 5.49 2.05 -3.00
C HIS A 115 4.10 2.25 -2.40
N GLY A 116 3.47 1.17 -1.96
CA GLY A 116 2.14 1.19 -1.39
C GLY A 116 1.72 -0.16 -0.83
N GLU A 117 0.48 -0.23 -0.36
CA GLU A 117 -0.11 -1.45 0.18
C GLU A 117 -1.30 -1.90 -0.65
N CYS A 118 -1.44 -3.21 -0.85
CA CYS A 118 -2.61 -3.79 -1.49
C CYS A 118 -3.75 -3.82 -0.46
N THR A 119 -4.74 -2.93 -0.58
CA THR A 119 -5.83 -2.80 0.40
C THR A 119 -7.14 -3.43 -0.07
N ALA A 120 -7.28 -3.66 -1.38
CA ALA A 120 -8.37 -4.42 -1.98
C ALA A 120 -7.88 -5.17 -3.24
N PRO A 121 -8.66 -6.10 -3.81
CA PRO A 121 -8.27 -6.84 -5.00
C PRO A 121 -7.89 -5.89 -6.15
N ASP A 122 -6.67 -6.05 -6.67
CA ASP A 122 -6.08 -5.18 -7.71
C ASP A 122 -6.10 -3.67 -7.41
N PHE A 123 -6.21 -3.28 -6.14
CA PHE A 123 -6.22 -1.89 -5.71
C PHE A 123 -5.06 -1.63 -4.74
N CYS A 124 -4.13 -0.77 -5.17
CA CYS A 124 -3.03 -0.29 -4.35
C CYS A 124 -3.35 1.08 -3.75
N GLU A 125 -3.19 1.19 -2.44
CA GLU A 125 -3.11 2.48 -1.76
C GLU A 125 -1.64 2.93 -1.75
N CYS A 126 -1.35 4.04 -2.43
CA CYS A 126 0.03 4.51 -2.58
C CYS A 126 0.48 5.37 -1.42
N ASN A 127 1.76 5.21 -1.06
CA ASN A 127 2.42 6.10 -0.12
C ASN A 127 2.49 7.52 -0.68
N GLU A 128 2.62 8.50 0.21
CA GLU A 128 2.82 9.92 -0.14
C GLU A 128 3.94 10.08 -1.18
N GLY A 129 3.67 10.87 -2.22
CA GLY A 129 4.62 11.10 -3.32
C GLY A 129 4.64 10.03 -4.41
N TYR A 130 3.84 8.96 -4.33
CA TYR A 130 3.70 7.97 -5.41
C TYR A 130 2.29 7.94 -6.00
N SER A 131 2.19 7.54 -7.26
CA SER A 131 0.94 7.53 -8.02
C SER A 131 0.90 6.39 -9.05
N ARG A 132 -0.25 6.29 -9.74
CA ARG A 132 -0.67 5.20 -10.63
C ARG A 132 -1.08 3.92 -9.91
N ALA A 133 -1.69 3.01 -10.68
CA ALA A 133 -2.29 1.78 -10.19
C ALA A 133 -1.33 0.84 -9.42
N THR A 134 -0.01 0.91 -9.65
CA THR A 134 1.00 0.08 -8.96
C THR A 134 1.97 0.90 -8.10
N CYS A 135 1.67 2.19 -7.85
CA CYS A 135 2.54 3.09 -7.09
C CYS A 135 3.99 3.15 -7.62
N ASN A 136 4.14 3.09 -8.94
CA ASN A 136 5.44 3.01 -9.61
C ASN A 136 5.94 4.37 -10.12
N LEU A 137 5.12 5.42 -10.03
CA LEU A 137 5.47 6.75 -10.49
C LEU A 137 5.58 7.69 -9.30
N GLU A 138 6.76 8.25 -9.10
CA GLU A 138 6.94 9.41 -8.22
C GLU A 138 6.13 10.57 -8.80
N ARG A 139 5.23 11.12 -7.99
CA ARG A 139 4.38 12.25 -8.36
C ARG A 139 5.32 13.44 -8.57
N GLU A 140 5.37 13.98 -9.79
CA GLU A 140 5.97 15.29 -9.96
C GLU A 140 5.17 16.27 -9.09
N PRO A 141 5.83 17.04 -8.21
CA PRO A 141 5.13 18.02 -7.42
C PRO A 141 4.45 19.03 -8.35
N ASP A 142 3.15 19.26 -8.12
CA ASP A 142 2.39 20.28 -8.83
C ASP A 142 2.87 21.67 -8.38
N CYS A 143 3.87 22.18 -9.10
CA CYS A 143 4.47 23.47 -8.86
C CYS A 143 3.89 24.49 -9.83
N GLN A 144 2.98 25.33 -9.35
CA GLN A 144 2.43 26.45 -10.12
C GLN A 144 3.33 27.69 -10.03
N CYS A 145 4.63 27.54 -10.29
CA CYS A 145 5.57 28.66 -10.21
C CYS A 145 5.30 29.68 -11.33
N GLN A 146 5.11 30.95 -10.97
CA GLN A 146 4.98 32.09 -11.87
C GLN A 146 6.33 32.79 -12.07
N ASN A 147 6.36 33.79 -12.95
CA ASN A 147 7.54 34.63 -13.20
C ASN A 147 8.84 33.84 -13.41
N ASN A 148 8.72 32.70 -14.09
CA ASN A 148 9.83 31.80 -14.44
C ASN A 148 10.59 31.23 -13.23
N GLY A 149 9.92 31.08 -12.08
CA GLY A 149 10.44 30.37 -10.91
C GLY A 149 10.63 28.88 -11.17
N THR A 150 11.61 28.26 -10.49
CA THR A 150 11.95 26.84 -10.66
C THR A 150 11.37 26.00 -9.53
N CYS A 151 10.67 24.92 -9.88
CA CYS A 151 10.14 23.97 -8.89
C CYS A 151 11.25 23.11 -8.28
N VAL A 152 11.27 23.01 -6.96
CA VAL A 152 12.14 22.07 -6.25
C VAL A 152 11.39 20.74 -6.08
N ALA A 153 11.81 19.72 -6.84
CA ALA A 153 11.13 18.42 -6.89
C ALA A 153 10.98 17.73 -5.52
N SER A 154 11.91 17.95 -4.60
CA SER A 154 11.90 17.31 -3.27
C SER A 154 10.98 17.98 -2.25
N THR A 155 10.61 19.25 -2.44
CA THR A 155 9.81 20.01 -1.47
C THR A 155 8.50 20.55 -2.05
N GLY A 156 8.36 20.58 -3.38
CA GLY A 156 7.23 21.21 -4.06
C GLY A 156 7.18 22.73 -3.91
N LEU A 157 8.28 23.37 -3.49
CA LEU A 157 8.38 24.83 -3.36
C LEU A 157 9.02 25.45 -4.59
N CYS A 158 8.62 26.68 -4.91
CA CYS A 158 9.22 27.46 -5.98
C CYS A 158 10.46 28.21 -5.51
N THR A 159 11.54 28.10 -6.27
CA THR A 159 12.70 28.98 -6.18
C THR A 159 12.47 30.17 -7.11
N CYS A 160 12.29 31.35 -6.52
CA CYS A 160 12.00 32.56 -7.26
C CYS A 160 13.26 33.22 -7.82
N LEU A 161 13.14 33.73 -9.04
CA LEU A 161 14.13 34.62 -9.63
C LEU A 161 14.19 35.94 -8.86
N ASP A 162 15.33 36.62 -8.98
CA ASP A 162 15.56 37.92 -8.34
C ASP A 162 14.53 38.96 -8.79
N GLY A 163 13.98 39.70 -7.83
CA GLY A 163 12.88 40.63 -8.07
C GLY A 163 11.49 40.06 -7.80
N TYR A 164 11.39 38.77 -7.44
CA TYR A 164 10.13 38.12 -7.07
C TYR A 164 10.22 37.36 -5.73
N ALA A 165 9.07 37.19 -5.11
CA ALA A 165 8.82 36.49 -3.86
C ALA A 165 7.43 35.83 -3.87
N GLY A 166 7.10 35.12 -2.79
CA GLY A 166 5.84 34.38 -2.65
C GLY A 166 6.03 32.88 -2.81
N ARG A 167 4.99 32.09 -2.50
CA ARG A 167 5.06 30.62 -2.59
C ARG A 167 5.21 30.17 -4.04
N HIS A 168 4.63 30.93 -4.96
CA HIS A 168 4.57 30.67 -6.38
C HIS A 168 5.30 31.76 -7.18
N CYS A 169 6.15 32.57 -6.53
CA CYS A 169 6.86 33.69 -7.16
C CYS A 169 5.92 34.73 -7.80
N GLU A 170 4.72 34.86 -7.27
CA GLU A 170 3.64 35.71 -7.76
C GLU A 170 3.80 37.19 -7.35
N VAL A 171 4.63 37.47 -6.34
CA VAL A 171 4.80 38.81 -5.76
C VAL A 171 6.08 39.43 -6.31
N GLN A 172 5.96 40.53 -7.04
CA GLN A 172 7.12 41.36 -7.39
C GLN A 172 7.62 42.13 -6.18
N CYS A 173 8.93 42.34 -6.03
CA CYS A 173 9.47 43.07 -4.88
C CYS A 173 8.92 44.48 -4.77
N GLU A 174 8.55 44.83 -3.54
CA GLU A 174 8.12 46.17 -3.17
C GLU A 174 9.27 47.18 -3.33
N ALA A 175 8.90 48.45 -3.51
CA ALA A 175 9.87 49.53 -3.66
C ALA A 175 10.84 49.57 -2.47
N GLY A 176 12.14 49.58 -2.78
CA GLY A 176 13.19 49.59 -1.76
C GLY A 176 13.69 48.20 -1.34
N ARG A 177 13.21 47.12 -1.96
CA ARG A 177 13.75 45.76 -1.81
C ARG A 177 14.12 45.14 -3.15
N TYR A 178 15.08 44.22 -3.13
CA TYR A 178 15.56 43.54 -4.33
C TYR A 178 16.08 42.12 -4.05
N GLY A 179 16.49 41.44 -5.13
CA GLY A 179 17.13 40.12 -5.08
C GLY A 179 16.14 38.98 -4.84
N SER A 180 16.67 37.78 -4.59
CA SER A 180 15.85 36.58 -4.41
C SER A 180 14.96 36.71 -3.17
N ASN A 181 13.66 36.48 -3.37
CA ASN A 181 12.64 36.60 -2.33
C ASN A 181 12.60 38.00 -1.67
N CYS A 182 13.08 39.04 -2.35
CA CYS A 182 13.05 40.43 -1.87
C CYS A 182 13.69 40.60 -0.48
N LYS A 183 14.72 39.82 -0.19
CA LYS A 183 15.38 39.82 1.13
C LYS A 183 16.35 40.98 1.29
N GLU A 184 16.87 41.50 0.18
CA GLU A 184 17.85 42.58 0.18
C GLU A 184 17.15 43.94 0.21
N GLN A 185 17.76 44.91 0.90
CA GLN A 185 17.25 46.27 1.02
C GLN A 185 18.06 47.24 0.16
N CYS A 186 17.38 48.04 -0.63
CA CYS A 186 18.00 49.05 -1.46
C CYS A 186 18.59 50.18 -0.61
N ARG A 187 19.74 50.70 -1.02
CA ARG A 187 20.46 51.77 -0.32
C ARG A 187 20.41 53.11 -1.05
N CYS A 188 19.59 53.19 -2.11
CA CYS A 188 19.40 54.39 -2.92
C CYS A 188 19.02 55.60 -2.06
N LYS A 189 19.60 56.75 -2.41
CA LYS A 189 19.40 58.03 -1.72
C LYS A 189 18.58 58.99 -2.58
N ASN A 190 18.15 60.08 -1.97
CA ASN A 190 17.54 61.23 -2.65
C ASN A 190 16.32 60.90 -3.53
N GLY A 191 15.51 59.91 -3.12
CA GLY A 191 14.29 59.51 -3.84
C GLY A 191 14.53 58.70 -5.12
N ALA A 192 15.74 58.17 -5.33
CA ALA A 192 16.04 57.31 -6.46
C ALA A 192 15.23 56.00 -6.46
N GLN A 193 14.87 55.55 -7.66
CA GLN A 193 14.11 54.30 -7.84
C GLN A 193 15.07 53.11 -7.83
N CYS A 194 14.71 52.07 -7.09
CA CYS A 194 15.51 50.84 -7.02
C CYS A 194 14.99 49.78 -7.99
N GLU A 195 15.90 49.12 -8.71
CA GLU A 195 15.57 47.97 -9.55
C GLU A 195 15.35 46.70 -8.69
N PRO A 196 14.18 46.03 -8.79
CA PRO A 196 13.85 44.85 -7.99
C PRO A 196 14.80 43.65 -8.16
N THR A 197 15.42 43.49 -9.33
CA THR A 197 16.28 42.34 -9.62
C THR A 197 17.69 42.57 -9.08
N SER A 198 18.34 43.66 -9.46
CA SER A 198 19.76 43.89 -9.17
C SER A 198 20.04 44.79 -7.96
N GLY A 199 19.04 45.57 -7.52
CA GLY A 199 19.21 46.60 -6.49
C GLY A 199 19.84 47.90 -7.02
N GLN A 200 20.06 48.03 -8.33
CA GLN A 200 20.63 49.24 -8.93
C GLN A 200 19.72 50.45 -8.73
N CYS A 201 20.34 51.61 -8.48
CA CYS A 201 19.64 52.86 -8.26
C CYS A 201 19.53 53.67 -9.55
N LYS A 202 18.30 53.93 -9.97
CA LYS A 202 18.00 54.90 -11.03
C LYS A 202 17.80 56.27 -10.41
N CYS A 203 18.80 57.14 -10.58
CA CYS A 203 18.80 58.47 -9.99
C CYS A 203 17.73 59.37 -10.61
N VAL A 204 17.14 60.21 -9.75
CA VAL A 204 16.30 61.33 -10.20
C VAL A 204 17.18 62.45 -10.75
N THR A 205 16.61 63.31 -11.59
CA THR A 205 17.34 64.44 -12.20
C THR A 205 18.03 65.29 -11.13
N GLY A 206 19.30 65.60 -11.34
CA GLY A 206 20.13 66.38 -10.40
C GLY A 206 20.92 65.54 -9.40
N TYR A 207 20.85 64.20 -9.45
CA TYR A 207 21.67 63.30 -8.64
C TYR A 207 22.40 62.26 -9.48
N THR A 208 23.60 61.86 -9.04
CA THR A 208 24.45 60.84 -9.67
C THR A 208 25.16 59.99 -8.61
N GLY A 209 25.95 59.01 -9.06
CA GLY A 209 26.63 58.03 -8.22
C GLY A 209 25.84 56.71 -8.12
N PRO A 210 26.49 55.64 -7.64
CA PRO A 210 25.89 54.30 -7.57
C PRO A 210 24.70 54.21 -6.61
N LEU A 211 24.63 55.09 -5.60
CA LEU A 211 23.50 55.19 -4.67
C LEU A 211 22.72 56.50 -4.84
N CYS A 212 23.03 57.31 -5.86
CA CYS A 212 22.44 58.62 -6.10
C CYS A 212 22.66 59.62 -4.96
N GLU A 213 23.79 59.50 -4.26
CA GLU A 213 24.17 60.30 -3.10
C GLU A 213 24.75 61.67 -3.48
N GLU A 214 25.25 61.83 -4.70
CA GLU A 214 25.94 63.03 -5.16
C GLU A 214 24.99 63.97 -5.90
N ARG A 215 25.00 65.26 -5.57
CA ARG A 215 24.22 66.29 -6.29
C ARG A 215 25.00 66.79 -7.52
N CYS A 216 24.40 66.73 -8.70
CA CYS A 216 24.94 67.33 -9.92
C CYS A 216 24.22 68.66 -10.23
N LEU A 217 24.98 69.76 -10.32
CA LEU A 217 24.47 71.08 -10.69
C LEU A 217 24.59 71.24 -12.22
N GLY A 218 23.75 70.52 -12.98
CA GLY A 218 23.74 70.55 -14.45
C GLY A 218 23.07 69.34 -15.08
N ASN A 219 23.10 69.24 -16.42
CA ASN A 219 22.69 68.04 -17.15
C ASN A 219 23.61 66.89 -16.74
N CYS A 220 23.17 66.05 -15.80
CA CYS A 220 23.88 64.82 -15.43
C CYS A 220 24.11 63.99 -16.71
N PRO A 221 25.37 63.69 -17.10
CA PRO A 221 25.60 62.76 -18.19
C PRO A 221 25.02 61.39 -17.76
N PRO A 222 24.26 60.69 -18.62
CA PRO A 222 23.79 59.35 -18.29
C PRO A 222 25.02 58.47 -18.05
N THR A 223 25.12 57.88 -16.87
CA THR A 223 26.18 56.92 -16.54
C THR A 223 26.24 55.79 -17.59
N PRO A 224 27.41 55.17 -17.86
CA PRO A 224 28.77 55.54 -17.46
C PRO A 224 29.59 56.08 -18.65
N CYS A 225 30.41 57.12 -18.46
CA CYS A 225 31.45 57.47 -19.43
C CYS A 225 32.57 56.41 -19.35
N PRO A 226 32.83 55.60 -20.39
CA PRO A 226 33.94 54.67 -20.39
C PRO A 226 35.21 55.42 -20.76
N CYS A 227 35.83 56.14 -19.81
CA CYS A 227 37.15 56.72 -20.03
C CYS A 227 38.19 55.57 -19.91
N GLN A 228 38.47 54.85 -21.01
CA GLN A 228 39.56 53.86 -21.05
C GLN A 228 40.92 54.58 -21.19
N ASN A 229 41.98 53.98 -20.64
CA ASN A 229 43.37 54.47 -20.69
C ASN A 229 43.66 55.79 -19.93
N GLY A 230 43.03 56.00 -18.77
CA GLY A 230 43.48 57.03 -17.81
C GLY A 230 43.26 58.49 -18.23
N GLY A 231 42.31 58.75 -19.14
CA GLY A 231 41.92 60.11 -19.52
C GLY A 231 41.01 60.79 -18.50
N THR A 232 41.14 62.12 -18.39
CA THR A 232 40.24 62.98 -17.60
C THR A 232 39.10 63.46 -18.49
N CYS A 233 37.87 63.00 -18.22
CA CYS A 233 36.70 63.38 -18.99
C CYS A 233 36.17 64.76 -18.49
N THR A 234 36.02 65.72 -19.41
CA THR A 234 35.50 67.05 -19.11
C THR A 234 33.99 67.14 -19.38
N LEU A 235 33.29 68.10 -18.74
CA LEU A 235 31.82 68.20 -18.75
C LEU A 235 31.20 68.38 -20.15
N ASP A 236 32.01 68.69 -21.17
CA ASP A 236 31.55 68.92 -22.55
C ASP A 236 31.73 67.70 -23.48
N GLY A 237 32.14 66.54 -22.96
CA GLY A 237 32.15 65.29 -23.74
C GLY A 237 33.18 65.24 -24.88
N GLN A 238 34.35 65.85 -24.70
CA GLN A 238 35.57 65.59 -25.49
C GLN A 238 36.65 64.92 -24.63
#